data_AF-A0A6M3LEG1-F1
#
_entry.id   AF-A0A6M3LEG1-F1
#
_cell.length_a   1.000
_cell.length_b   1.000
_cell.length_c   1.000
_cell.angle_alpha   90.00
_cell.angle_beta   90.00
_cell.angle_gamma   90.00
#
_symmetry.space_group_name_H-M   'P 1'
#
loop_
_entity.id
_entity.type
_entity.pdbx_description
1 polymer ?
#
loop_
_entity_poly.entity_id
_entity_poly.type
_entity_poly.pdbx_seq_one_letter_code
_entity_poly.pdbx_strand_id
1 'polypeptide(L)'
;MIDNCPITIGIDIAYRRDSSAVVAVGRHPEGNYYFRRGHRIWMPPVHIPDVTDFVLKVVARERVVGIFYDPFQYVGESQRLIDAGYEQLIHEVNQYAHSVEFSNCLHVTFQRGDYRAYTDAQIAGQYQWTNAEASERGWRIVKRKQTRQIDVVVAEAMALWGAMDNYDHMISEAYDEGQHAQNLEDLP
;
A
#
# COMPACT_ATOMS: atom_id res chain seq x y z
N MET A 1 13.18 -14.17 0.24
CA MET A 1 12.98 -12.81 0.77
C MET A 1 13.95 -11.92 0.03
N ILE A 2 13.51 -10.76 -0.46
CA ILE A 2 14.40 -9.75 -1.05
C ILE A 2 14.43 -8.63 -0.02
N ASP A 3 15.58 -8.38 0.61
CA ASP A 3 15.63 -7.32 1.62
C ASP A 3 16.41 -6.11 1.14
N ASN A 4 16.19 -5.02 1.87
CA ASN A 4 16.53 -3.65 1.51
C ASN A 4 16.04 -3.21 0.13
N CYS A 5 15.04 -3.92 -0.43
CA CYS A 5 14.29 -3.48 -1.58
C CYS A 5 13.51 -2.22 -1.19
N PRO A 6 13.65 -1.11 -1.92
CA PRO A 6 12.83 0.06 -1.70
C PRO A 6 11.34 -0.30 -1.75
N ILE A 7 10.57 0.23 -0.81
CA ILE A 7 9.12 0.01 -0.74
C ILE A 7 8.35 1.32 -0.76
N THR A 8 7.17 1.27 -1.35
CA THR A 8 6.13 2.27 -1.14
C THR A 8 5.07 1.72 -0.20
N ILE A 9 4.47 2.62 0.56
CA ILE A 9 3.37 2.34 1.47
C ILE A 9 2.11 2.98 0.91
N GLY A 10 1.01 2.24 0.88
CA GLY A 10 -0.33 2.76 0.66
C GLY A 10 -1.16 2.64 1.93
N ILE A 11 -1.93 3.68 2.25
CA ILE A 11 -2.75 3.78 3.46
C ILE A 11 -4.19 4.12 3.07
N ASP A 12 -5.13 3.25 3.42
CA ASP A 12 -6.58 3.51 3.32
C ASP A 12 -7.19 3.51 4.72
N ILE A 13 -7.93 4.57 5.07
CA ILE A 13 -8.42 4.82 6.42
C ILE A 13 -9.93 4.87 6.47
N ALA A 14 -10.50 4.18 7.45
CA ALA A 14 -11.89 4.34 7.86
C ALA A 14 -12.05 4.23 9.38
N TYR A 15 -12.90 5.10 9.96
CA TYR A 15 -13.11 5.13 11.41
C TYR A 15 -14.12 4.11 11.94
N ARG A 16 -15.27 3.96 11.27
CA ARG A 16 -16.50 3.42 11.90
C ARG A 16 -17.04 2.10 11.36
N ARG A 17 -17.00 1.89 10.04
CA ARG A 17 -17.75 0.80 9.38
C ARG A 17 -16.89 -0.02 8.44
N ASP A 18 -16.01 0.65 7.72
CA ASP A 18 -15.00 0.01 6.89
C ASP A 18 -13.73 -0.25 7.70
N SER A 19 -12.86 -1.11 7.18
CA SER A 19 -11.55 -1.36 7.77
C SER A 19 -10.56 -0.26 7.38
N SER A 20 -9.48 -0.14 8.13
CA SER A 20 -8.29 0.59 7.66
C SER A 20 -7.22 -0.42 7.26
N ALA A 21 -6.37 -0.05 6.32
CA ALA A 21 -5.29 -0.91 5.88
C ALA A 21 -4.03 -0.12 5.54
N VAL A 22 -2.89 -0.76 5.79
CA VAL A 22 -1.57 -0.33 5.32
C VAL A 22 -1.00 -1.48 4.51
N VAL A 23 -0.53 -1.20 3.30
CA VAL A 23 0.11 -2.19 2.42
C VAL A 23 1.44 -1.65 1.95
N ALA A 24 2.49 -2.48 2.05
CA ALA A 24 3.81 -2.18 1.53
C ALA A 24 4.05 -2.98 0.24
N VAL A 25 4.44 -2.28 -0.83
CA VAL A 25 4.78 -2.87 -2.13
C VAL A 25 6.22 -2.54 -2.47
N GLY A 26 6.99 -3.57 -2.83
CA GLY A 26 8.32 -3.43 -3.38
C GLY A 26 8.36 -3.77 -4.86
N ARG A 27 9.48 -3.45 -5.50
CA ARG A 27 9.77 -3.88 -6.88
C ARG A 27 11.04 -4.71 -6.89
N HIS A 28 10.99 -5.87 -7.55
CA HIS A 28 12.18 -6.69 -7.63
C HIS A 28 13.28 -5.97 -8.41
N PRO A 29 14.52 -5.88 -7.91
CA PRO A 29 15.58 -5.08 -8.53
C PRO A 29 15.96 -5.62 -9.92
N GLU A 30 15.99 -6.94 -10.08
CA GLU A 30 16.39 -7.61 -11.33
C GLU A 30 15.22 -8.23 -12.10
N GLY A 31 14.07 -8.30 -11.46
CA GLY A 31 12.91 -9.03 -11.93
C GLY A 31 11.90 -7.98 -12.31
N ASN A 32 11.39 -8.00 -13.53
CA ASN A 32 10.42 -7.01 -13.96
C ASN A 32 9.03 -7.28 -13.35
N TYR A 33 8.94 -7.32 -12.02
CA TYR A 33 7.73 -7.59 -11.27
C TYR A 33 7.71 -6.86 -9.92
N TYR A 34 6.51 -6.63 -9.41
CA TYR A 34 6.22 -6.04 -8.11
C TYR A 34 5.84 -7.14 -7.12
N PHE A 35 6.01 -6.87 -5.84
CA PHE A 35 5.61 -7.82 -4.81
C PHE A 35 5.05 -7.15 -3.56
N ARG A 36 4.10 -7.83 -2.92
CA ARG A 36 3.62 -7.42 -1.60
C ARG A 36 4.70 -7.73 -0.56
N ARG A 37 5.31 -6.70 0.03
CA ARG A 37 6.30 -6.85 1.10
C ARG A 37 5.61 -7.17 2.43
N GLY A 38 4.50 -6.50 2.72
CA GLY A 38 3.72 -6.72 3.94
C GLY A 38 2.40 -5.97 3.93
N HIS A 39 1.55 -6.25 4.91
CA HIS A 39 0.32 -5.51 5.15
C HIS A 39 -0.07 -5.54 6.62
N ARG A 40 -0.98 -4.63 7.00
CA ARG A 40 -1.75 -4.71 8.24
C ARG A 40 -3.16 -4.19 7.99
N ILE A 41 -4.15 -4.87 8.55
CA ILE A 41 -5.57 -4.50 8.48
C ILE A 41 -6.07 -4.25 9.89
N TRP A 42 -6.82 -3.17 10.08
CA TRP A 42 -7.53 -2.86 11.32
C TRP A 42 -9.03 -2.95 11.09
N MET A 43 -9.69 -3.75 11.91
CA MET A 43 -11.14 -3.90 11.87
C MET A 43 -11.81 -2.76 12.65
N PRO A 44 -12.99 -2.27 12.20
CA PRO A 44 -13.70 -1.20 12.88
C PRO A 44 -14.22 -1.64 14.27
N PRO A 45 -14.31 -0.71 15.24
CA PRO A 45 -13.91 0.70 15.14
C PRO A 45 -12.38 0.84 15.16
N VAL A 46 -11.83 1.67 14.26
CA VAL A 46 -10.39 1.84 14.12
C VAL A 46 -9.91 3.04 14.92
N HIS A 47 -8.86 2.83 15.73
CA HIS A 47 -8.10 3.91 16.34
C HIS A 47 -6.99 4.35 15.38
N ILE A 48 -7.21 5.46 14.65
CA ILE A 48 -6.29 5.90 13.58
C ILE A 48 -4.84 6.12 14.05
N PRO A 49 -4.58 6.64 15.27
CA PRO A 49 -3.21 6.73 15.78
C PRO A 49 -2.43 5.41 15.75
N ASP A 50 -3.09 4.25 15.93
CA ASP A 50 -2.45 2.93 15.83
C ASP A 50 -1.96 2.62 14.40
N VAL A 51 -2.65 3.16 13.39
CA VAL A 51 -2.26 3.02 11.99
C VAL A 51 -0.98 3.82 11.75
N THR A 52 -0.94 5.06 12.24
CA THR A 52 0.25 5.92 12.12
C THR A 52 1.44 5.39 12.90
N ASP A 53 1.22 4.85 14.10
CA ASP A 53 2.26 4.18 14.88
C ASP A 53 2.86 3.00 14.12
N PHE A 54 2.03 2.23 13.42
CA PHE A 54 2.51 1.16 12.55
C PHE A 54 3.33 1.70 11.39
N VAL A 55 2.88 2.75 10.70
CA VAL A 55 3.65 3.37 9.60
C VAL A 55 5.00 3.88 10.10
N LEU A 56 5.04 4.56 11.25
CA LEU A 56 6.28 5.01 11.90
C LEU A 56 7.24 3.86 12.21
N LYS A 57 6.72 2.71 12.67
CA LYS A 57 7.54 1.50 12.88
C LYS A 57 8.11 0.96 11.56
N VAL A 58 7.34 1.00 10.46
CA VAL A 58 7.79 0.52 9.15
C VAL A 58 8.87 1.44 8.58
N VAL A 59 8.67 2.75 8.56
CA VAL A 59 9.66 3.72 8.02
C VAL A 59 10.98 3.71 8.81
N ALA A 60 10.94 3.34 10.09
CA ALA A 60 12.15 3.22 10.91
C ALA A 60 12.97 1.94 10.65
N ARG A 61 12.40 0.94 9.97
CA ARG A 61 12.99 -0.40 9.79
C ARG A 61 13.22 -0.77 8.33
N GLU A 62 12.46 -0.19 7.42
CA GLU A 62 12.45 -0.52 6.00
C GLU A 62 12.87 0.69 5.16
N ARG A 63 13.40 0.43 3.96
CA ARG A 63 13.77 1.46 3.00
C ARG A 63 12.52 2.01 2.30
N VAL A 64 11.77 2.85 2.99
CA VAL A 64 10.56 3.48 2.44
C VAL A 64 10.93 4.66 1.55
N VAL A 65 10.43 4.66 0.31
CA VAL A 65 10.66 5.74 -0.67
C VAL A 65 9.39 6.53 -1.01
N GLY A 66 8.24 6.16 -0.44
CA GLY A 66 7.02 6.93 -0.55
C GLY A 66 5.87 6.35 0.27
N ILE A 67 4.99 7.23 0.75
CA ILE A 67 3.82 6.96 1.58
C ILE A 67 2.63 7.66 0.93
N PHE A 68 1.68 6.87 0.45
CA PHE A 68 0.56 7.29 -0.37
C PHE A 68 -0.75 7.13 0.41
N TYR A 69 -1.51 8.21 0.58
CA TYR A 69 -2.77 8.19 1.34
C TYR A 69 -3.80 9.18 0.81
N ASP A 70 -5.09 8.94 1.06
CA ASP A 70 -6.13 9.95 0.83
C ASP A 70 -6.19 10.97 1.99
N PRO A 71 -6.03 12.29 1.72
CA PRO A 71 -5.98 13.28 2.78
C PRO A 71 -7.28 13.46 3.56
N PHE A 72 -8.44 13.07 3.01
CA PHE A 72 -9.74 13.37 3.60
C PHE A 72 -9.89 12.85 5.04
N GLN A 73 -9.34 11.67 5.33
CA GLN A 73 -9.40 11.06 6.66
C GLN A 73 -8.08 11.00 7.41
N TYR A 74 -6.95 11.21 6.73
CA TYR A 74 -5.61 10.99 7.31
C TYR A 74 -4.77 12.26 7.48
N VAL A 75 -5.20 13.41 6.95
CA VAL A 75 -4.43 14.68 7.04
C VAL A 75 -4.07 15.09 8.47
N GLY A 76 -4.93 14.80 9.45
CA GLY A 76 -4.64 15.12 10.85
C GLY A 76 -3.51 14.26 11.44
N GLU A 77 -3.44 12.99 11.03
CA GLU A 77 -2.42 12.06 11.53
C GLU A 77 -1.13 12.09 10.70
N SER A 78 -1.19 12.53 9.43
CA SER A 78 0.03 12.71 8.63
C SER A 78 0.97 13.77 9.19
N GLN A 79 0.45 14.74 9.96
CA GLN A 79 1.28 15.71 10.69
C GLN A 79 2.29 15.02 11.62
N ARG A 80 1.96 13.87 12.20
CA ARG A 80 2.88 13.12 13.06
C ARG A 80 4.06 12.52 12.27
N LEU A 81 3.85 12.19 11.00
CA LEU A 81 4.93 11.77 10.09
C LEU A 81 5.83 12.95 9.72
N ILE A 82 5.24 14.14 9.51
CA ILE A 82 5.97 15.39 9.26
C ILE A 82 6.81 15.76 10.48
N ASP A 83 6.23 15.75 11.68
CA ASP A 83 6.92 16.05 12.93
C ASP A 83 8.08 15.07 13.22
N ALA A 84 7.99 13.85 12.68
CA ALA A 84 9.03 12.83 12.74
C ALA A 84 10.10 12.97 11.62
N GLY A 85 9.99 13.96 10.73
CA GLY A 85 10.97 14.26 9.68
C GLY A 85 10.79 13.44 8.38
N TYR A 86 9.59 12.93 8.11
CA TYR A 86 9.28 12.13 6.92
C TYR A 86 8.46 12.89 5.86
N GLU A 87 8.42 14.22 5.91
CA GLU A 87 7.62 15.06 5.00
C GLU A 87 7.89 14.78 3.52
N GLN A 88 9.14 14.51 3.15
CA GLN A 88 9.58 14.21 1.80
C GLN A 88 9.09 12.86 1.27
N LEU A 89 8.63 11.97 2.15
CA LEU A 89 8.11 10.66 1.78
C LEU A 89 6.60 10.69 1.58
N ILE A 90 5.91 11.79 1.89
CA ILE A 90 4.45 11.84 1.92
C ILE A 90 3.89 12.29 0.58
N HIS A 91 2.92 11.53 0.07
CA HIS A 91 2.19 11.80 -1.17
C HIS A 91 0.68 11.71 -0.93
N GLU A 92 -0.01 12.83 -1.11
CA GLU A 92 -1.47 12.86 -1.03
C GLU A 92 -2.08 12.36 -2.34
N VAL A 93 -2.93 11.34 -2.24
CA VAL A 93 -3.66 10.71 -3.34
C VAL A 93 -5.14 10.97 -3.15
N ASN A 94 -5.63 12.07 -3.72
CA ASN A 94 -7.06 12.35 -3.72
C ASN A 94 -7.81 11.24 -4.49
N GLN A 95 -8.58 10.38 -3.80
CA GLN A 95 -9.25 9.25 -4.45
C GLN A 95 -10.27 9.69 -5.49
N TYR A 96 -10.90 10.88 -5.37
CA TYR A 96 -11.80 11.38 -6.40
C TYR A 96 -11.08 11.69 -7.71
N ALA A 97 -9.83 12.14 -7.64
CA ALA A 97 -9.03 12.48 -8.81
C ALA A 97 -8.26 11.28 -9.37
N HIS A 98 -7.70 10.43 -8.50
CA HIS A 98 -6.71 9.42 -8.86
C HIS A 98 -7.20 7.97 -8.80
N SER A 99 -8.48 7.74 -8.45
CA SER A 99 -8.98 6.37 -8.28
C SER A 99 -8.92 5.51 -9.52
N VAL A 100 -9.04 6.11 -10.70
CA VAL A 100 -8.96 5.37 -11.96
C VAL A 100 -7.52 4.98 -12.26
N GLU A 101 -6.56 5.85 -11.96
CA GLU A 101 -5.13 5.66 -12.18
C GLU A 101 -4.59 4.51 -11.34
N PHE A 102 -4.78 4.53 -10.02
CA PHE A 102 -4.31 3.44 -9.17
C PHE A 102 -5.10 2.14 -9.39
N SER A 103 -6.39 2.22 -9.76
CA SER A 103 -7.19 1.02 -10.10
C SER A 103 -6.71 0.38 -11.40
N ASN A 104 -6.44 1.18 -12.44
CA ASN A 104 -5.86 0.71 -13.69
C ASN A 104 -4.49 0.07 -13.47
N CYS A 105 -3.65 0.74 -12.69
CA CYS A 105 -2.33 0.27 -12.30
C CYS A 105 -2.39 -1.14 -11.71
N LEU A 106 -3.23 -1.36 -10.70
CA LEU A 106 -3.41 -2.68 -10.09
C LEU A 106 -3.96 -3.70 -11.10
N HIS A 107 -5.01 -3.34 -11.85
CA HIS A 107 -5.66 -4.25 -12.78
C HIS A 107 -4.71 -4.75 -13.88
N VAL A 108 -3.97 -3.85 -14.51
CA VAL A 108 -3.06 -4.17 -15.61
C VAL A 108 -1.89 -5.02 -15.11
N THR A 109 -1.30 -4.69 -13.95
CA THR A 109 -0.20 -5.48 -13.37
C THR A 109 -0.66 -6.90 -13.03
N PHE A 110 -1.88 -7.05 -12.51
CA PHE A 110 -2.46 -8.36 -12.21
C PHE A 110 -2.74 -9.16 -13.49
N GLN A 111 -3.29 -8.52 -14.52
CA GLN A 111 -3.53 -9.17 -15.81
C GLN A 111 -2.24 -9.65 -16.48
N ARG A 112 -1.14 -8.91 -16.33
CA ARG A 112 0.17 -9.28 -16.89
C ARG A 112 0.87 -10.39 -16.12
N GLY A 113 0.47 -10.66 -14.88
CA GLY A 113 1.17 -11.58 -13.99
C GLY A 113 2.45 -10.99 -13.38
N ASP A 114 2.58 -9.67 -13.40
CA ASP A 114 3.76 -8.94 -12.91
C ASP A 114 3.67 -8.61 -11.40
N TYR A 115 2.74 -9.23 -10.67
CA TYR A 115 2.57 -9.04 -9.23
C TYR A 115 2.68 -10.35 -8.48
N ARG A 116 3.53 -10.39 -7.46
CA ARG A 116 3.70 -11.55 -6.57
C ARG A 116 3.22 -11.22 -5.16
N ALA A 117 2.27 -12.00 -4.67
CA ALA A 117 1.74 -11.87 -3.31
C ALA A 117 1.90 -13.17 -2.55
N TYR A 118 2.13 -13.07 -1.25
CA TYR A 118 1.97 -14.21 -0.34
C TYR A 118 0.47 -14.48 -0.08
N THR A 119 0.18 -15.70 0.34
CA THR A 119 -1.19 -16.09 0.72
C THR A 119 -1.52 -15.55 2.10
N ASP A 120 -2.60 -14.78 2.19
CA ASP A 120 -3.17 -14.32 3.46
C ASP A 120 -4.71 -14.42 3.38
N ALA A 121 -5.34 -14.95 4.42
CA ALA A 121 -6.77 -15.21 4.43
C ALA A 121 -7.62 -13.93 4.55
N GLN A 122 -7.14 -12.91 5.27
CA GLN A 122 -7.85 -11.65 5.43
C GLN A 122 -7.86 -10.87 4.11
N ILE A 123 -6.70 -10.81 3.45
CA ILE A 123 -6.58 -10.20 2.12
C ILE A 123 -7.46 -10.96 1.11
N ALA A 124 -7.33 -12.29 1.04
CA ALA A 124 -8.14 -13.09 0.12
C ALA A 124 -9.64 -12.85 0.33
N GLY A 125 -10.07 -12.71 1.59
CA GLY A 125 -11.43 -12.38 1.95
C GLY A 125 -11.89 -11.02 1.40
N GLN A 126 -11.05 -9.98 1.46
CA GLN A 126 -11.40 -8.67 0.88
C GLN A 126 -11.40 -8.70 -0.66
N TYR A 127 -10.41 -9.34 -1.29
CA TYR A 127 -10.35 -9.51 -2.75
C TYR A 127 -11.59 -10.23 -3.32
N GLN A 128 -12.15 -11.22 -2.60
CA GLN A 128 -13.38 -11.91 -3.01
C GLN A 128 -14.58 -10.96 -3.17
N TRP A 129 -14.60 -9.86 -2.39
CA TRP A 129 -15.64 -8.83 -2.44
C TRP A 129 -15.30 -7.66 -3.36
N THR A 130 -14.12 -7.64 -3.95
CA THR A 130 -13.70 -6.66 -4.93
C THR A 130 -14.13 -7.08 -6.34
N ASN A 131 -14.47 -6.10 -7.16
CA ASN A 131 -14.64 -6.28 -8.59
C ASN A 131 -13.91 -5.16 -9.35
N ALA A 132 -13.44 -5.47 -10.56
CA ALA A 132 -12.95 -4.47 -11.49
C ALA A 132 -14.09 -4.10 -12.45
N GLU A 133 -14.42 -2.81 -12.52
CA GLU A 133 -15.46 -2.29 -13.40
C GLU A 133 -14.85 -1.37 -14.46
N ALA A 134 -15.15 -1.63 -15.73
CA ALA A 134 -14.67 -0.81 -16.82
C ALA A 134 -15.43 0.53 -16.88
N SER A 135 -14.70 1.60 -17.14
CA SER A 135 -15.22 2.94 -17.41
C SER A 135 -14.52 3.55 -18.61
N GLU A 136 -15.00 4.69 -19.10
CA GLU A 136 -14.37 5.41 -20.23
C GLU A 136 -12.90 5.80 -19.97
N ARG A 137 -12.54 6.01 -18.70
CA ARG A 137 -11.18 6.39 -18.29
C ARG A 137 -10.32 5.19 -17.87
N GLY A 138 -10.87 3.98 -17.93
CA GLY A 138 -10.21 2.72 -17.55
C GLY A 138 -10.94 2.00 -16.41
N TRP A 139 -10.21 1.18 -15.66
CA TRP A 139 -10.74 0.30 -14.62
C TRP A 139 -10.93 1.01 -13.30
N ARG A 140 -11.99 0.64 -12.59
CA ARG A 140 -12.30 1.09 -11.23
C ARG A 140 -12.39 -0.11 -10.29
N ILE A 141 -11.83 0.03 -9.11
CA ILE A 141 -12.06 -0.88 -7.99
C ILE A 141 -13.46 -0.59 -7.41
N VAL A 142 -14.33 -1.59 -7.36
CA VAL A 142 -15.68 -1.46 -6.81
C VAL A 142 -16.01 -2.59 -5.81
N LYS A 143 -16.81 -2.26 -4.80
CA LYS A 143 -17.35 -3.23 -3.83
C LYS A 143 -18.49 -4.03 -4.48
N ARG A 144 -18.42 -5.37 -4.47
CA ARG A 144 -19.54 -6.24 -4.87
C ARG A 144 -20.76 -6.08 -3.94
N LYS A 145 -20.51 -5.76 -2.68
CA LYS A 145 -21.56 -5.48 -1.68
C LYS A 145 -21.07 -4.37 -0.76
N GLN A 146 -21.89 -3.33 -0.60
CA GLN A 146 -21.55 -2.13 0.19
C GLN A 146 -21.20 -2.40 1.66
N THR A 147 -21.65 -3.52 2.23
CA THR A 147 -21.38 -3.91 3.63
C THR A 147 -20.09 -4.71 3.81
N ARG A 148 -19.33 -4.93 2.73
CA ARG A 148 -18.08 -5.70 2.74
C ARG A 148 -16.89 -4.75 2.58
N GLN A 149 -15.81 -5.09 3.26
CA GLN A 149 -14.57 -4.33 3.28
C GLN A 149 -13.69 -4.71 2.08
N ILE A 150 -13.07 -3.70 1.46
CA ILE A 150 -12.08 -3.87 0.39
C ILE A 150 -10.89 -2.93 0.57
N ASP A 151 -10.78 -2.31 1.74
CA ASP A 151 -9.88 -1.18 2.02
C ASP A 151 -8.40 -1.60 1.87
N VAL A 152 -8.06 -2.88 2.11
CA VAL A 152 -6.72 -3.41 1.81
C VAL A 152 -6.40 -3.40 0.31
N VAL A 153 -7.40 -3.60 -0.54
CA VAL A 153 -7.22 -3.59 -2.01
C VAL A 153 -7.00 -2.17 -2.51
N VAL A 154 -7.66 -1.19 -1.90
CA VAL A 154 -7.45 0.24 -2.19
C VAL A 154 -6.06 0.69 -1.73
N ALA A 155 -5.66 0.33 -0.51
CA ALA A 155 -4.31 0.58 0.01
C ALA A 155 -3.24 -0.08 -0.88
N GLU A 156 -3.45 -1.31 -1.33
CA GLU A 156 -2.54 -2.02 -2.23
C GLU A 156 -2.42 -1.35 -3.60
N ALA A 157 -3.54 -0.87 -4.16
CA ALA A 157 -3.53 -0.13 -5.41
C ALA A 157 -2.73 1.18 -5.30
N MET A 158 -2.89 1.93 -4.21
CA MET A 158 -2.12 3.15 -3.96
C MET A 158 -0.63 2.85 -3.78
N ALA A 159 -0.28 1.82 -3.00
CA ALA A 159 1.11 1.41 -2.81
C ALA A 159 1.77 1.03 -4.13
N LEU A 160 1.11 0.18 -4.92
CA LEU A 160 1.61 -0.27 -6.21
C LEU A 160 1.75 0.87 -7.22
N TRP A 161 0.78 1.79 -7.24
CA TRP A 161 0.86 2.99 -8.08
C TRP A 161 2.05 3.86 -7.68
N GLY A 162 2.25 4.08 -6.39
CA GLY A 162 3.45 4.76 -5.88
C GLY A 162 4.77 4.07 -6.23
N ALA A 163 4.80 2.73 -6.29
CA ALA A 163 5.98 1.98 -6.71
C ALA A 163 6.29 2.12 -8.21
N MET A 164 5.26 2.33 -9.03
CA MET A 164 5.42 2.64 -10.45
C MET A 164 5.83 4.09 -10.68
N ASP A 165 5.27 5.03 -9.91
CA ASP A 165 5.56 6.47 -10.04
C ASP A 165 6.97 6.80 -9.53
N ASN A 166 7.40 6.20 -8.41
CA ASN A 166 8.75 6.34 -7.86
C ASN A 166 9.78 5.40 -8.50
N TYR A 167 9.63 5.08 -9.78
CA TYR A 167 10.47 4.12 -10.49
C TYR A 167 11.97 4.38 -10.30
N ASP A 168 12.40 5.63 -10.39
CA ASP A 168 13.81 6.00 -10.28
C ASP A 168 14.35 5.86 -8.85
N HIS A 169 13.54 6.17 -7.83
CA HIS A 169 13.90 5.97 -6.42
C HIS A 169 13.88 4.49 -6.01
N MET A 170 13.11 3.66 -6.72
CA MET A 170 13.07 2.21 -6.57
C MET A 170 14.34 1.51 -7.11
N ILE A 171 15.15 2.21 -7.92
CA ILE A 171 16.32 1.65 -8.60
C ILE A 171 17.64 2.27 -8.09
N SER A 172 17.61 3.28 -7.21
CA SER A 172 18.86 3.92 -6.76
C SER A 172 19.71 3.00 -5.87
N GLU A 173 21.01 2.90 -6.19
CA GLU A 173 21.95 1.92 -5.63
C GLU A 173 22.12 2.03 -4.10
N ALA A 174 21.79 0.94 -3.40
CA ALA A 174 22.38 0.47 -2.14
C ALA A 174 21.74 -0.89 -1.81
N TYR A 175 22.23 -1.96 -2.44
CA TYR A 175 21.83 -3.34 -2.18
C TYR A 175 23.08 -4.13 -1.74
N ASP A 176 23.02 -4.77 -0.57
CA ASP A 176 24.06 -5.65 -0.04
C ASP A 176 23.41 -7.02 0.24
N GLU A 177 23.96 -8.08 -0.34
CA GLU A 177 23.41 -9.43 -0.40
C GLU A 177 23.56 -10.21 0.94
N GLY A 178 24.29 -9.67 1.92
CA GLY A 178 24.74 -10.43 3.10
C GLY A 178 23.89 -10.42 4.38
N GLN A 179 22.79 -9.65 4.48
CA GLN A 179 22.15 -9.38 5.80
C GLN A 179 20.65 -9.68 5.89
N HIS A 180 20.09 -10.42 4.96
CA HIS A 180 18.76 -10.05 4.50
C HIS A 180 17.83 -11.26 4.44
N ALA A 181 17.11 -11.47 5.55
CA ALA A 181 15.82 -12.17 5.63
C ALA A 181 15.12 -11.85 6.96
N GLN A 182 14.05 -11.04 6.97
CA GLN A 182 13.15 -10.94 8.14
C GLN A 182 11.67 -10.87 7.74
N ASN A 183 10.85 -11.71 8.37
CA ASN A 183 9.39 -11.66 8.30
C ASN A 183 8.86 -10.39 8.98
N LEU A 184 7.99 -9.65 8.30
CA LEU A 184 7.29 -8.48 8.89
C LEU A 184 6.23 -8.87 9.93
N GLU A 185 5.89 -10.16 10.04
CA GLU A 185 4.96 -10.70 11.04
C GLU A 185 5.58 -10.81 12.44
N ASP A 186 6.91 -10.70 12.57
CA ASP A 186 7.64 -10.75 13.84
C ASP A 186 7.93 -9.35 14.44
N LEU A 187 7.28 -8.30 13.94
CA LEU A 187 7.41 -6.96 14.49
C LEU A 187 6.40 -6.77 15.66
N PRO A 188 6.86 -6.53 16.91
CA PRO A 188 5.96 -6.22 18.03
C PRO A 188 5.20 -4.89 17.82
#